data_AF-A0A2N5IBH8-F1
#
_entry.id   AF-A0A2N5IBH8-F1
#
_cell.length_a   1.000
_cell.length_b   1.000
_cell.length_c   1.000
_cell.angle_alpha   90.00
_cell.angle_beta   90.00
_cell.angle_gamma   90.00
#
_symmetry.space_group_name_H-M   'P 1'
#
loop_
_entity.id
_entity.type
_entity.pdbx_description
1 polymer ?
#
loop_
_entity_poly.entity_id
_entity_poly.type
_entity_poly.pdbx_seq_one_letter_code
_entity_poly.pdbx_strand_id
1 'polypeptide(L)'
;MFELIHKLHVIFNEVKGLEAGYSSSSLDGIFVRIGEKTVFQMELTEIGDIKTHDMFDEFDKLPTVKNQTTFTFAKRVMEVLDVFKGFATGYTVVNMETFFFEYETILYKAKIIELGEGTIQEHMKEVLKK
;
A
#
# COMPACT_ATOMS: atom_id res chain seq x y z
N MET A 1 0.46 -13.78 -6.12
CA MET A 1 1.45 -13.06 -5.28
C MET A 1 2.60 -12.39 -6.05
N PHE A 2 3.51 -13.11 -6.73
CA PHE A 2 4.68 -12.46 -7.39
C PHE A 2 4.30 -11.38 -8.41
N GLU A 3 3.28 -11.63 -9.26
CA GLU A 3 2.79 -10.65 -10.23
C GLU A 3 2.33 -9.35 -9.56
N LEU A 4 1.60 -9.46 -8.46
CA LEU A 4 1.13 -8.32 -7.68
C LEU A 4 2.30 -7.49 -7.13
N ILE A 5 3.32 -8.15 -6.59
CA ILE A 5 4.53 -7.50 -6.07
C ILE A 5 5.32 -6.85 -7.20
N HIS A 6 5.41 -7.51 -8.36
CA HIS A 6 6.04 -6.94 -9.54
C HIS A 6 5.29 -5.69 -10.03
N LYS A 7 3.95 -5.71 -10.06
CA LYS A 7 3.15 -4.52 -10.41
C LYS A 7 3.35 -3.38 -9.42
N LEU A 8 3.36 -3.66 -8.12
CA LEU A 8 3.71 -2.66 -7.10
C LEU A 8 5.12 -2.10 -7.30
N HIS A 9 6.09 -2.96 -7.61
CA HIS A 9 7.45 -2.53 -7.95
C HIS A 9 7.49 -1.60 -9.16
N VAL A 10 6.74 -1.90 -10.22
CA VAL A 10 6.65 -1.01 -11.39
C VAL A 10 6.01 0.32 -10.99
N ILE A 11 4.86 0.29 -10.31
CA ILE A 11 4.13 1.49 -9.90
C ILE A 11 5.01 2.40 -9.03
N PHE A 12 5.64 1.87 -7.98
CA PHE A 12 6.47 2.70 -7.12
C PHE A 12 7.69 3.26 -7.84
N ASN A 13 8.27 2.55 -8.82
CA ASN A 13 9.35 3.06 -9.65
C ASN A 13 8.89 4.05 -10.74
N GLU A 14 7.58 4.11 -11.06
CA GLU A 14 7.02 5.19 -11.90
C GLU A 14 6.94 6.52 -11.12
N VAL A 15 6.96 6.47 -9.79
CA VAL A 15 6.98 7.67 -8.94
C VAL A 15 8.38 8.27 -8.92
N LYS A 16 8.52 9.49 -9.43
CA LYS A 16 9.81 10.19 -9.46
C LYS A 16 10.44 10.29 -8.06
N GLY A 17 11.67 9.80 -7.94
CA GLY A 17 12.46 9.88 -6.72
C GLY A 17 12.17 8.76 -5.71
N LEU A 18 11.27 7.84 -6.04
CA LEU A 18 11.19 6.55 -5.35
C LEU A 18 12.02 5.52 -6.08
N GLU A 19 12.63 4.63 -5.31
CA GLU A 19 13.28 3.43 -5.81
C GLU A 19 12.70 2.22 -5.05
N ALA A 20 11.93 1.40 -5.75
CA ALA A 20 11.31 0.22 -5.16
C ALA A 20 12.11 -1.03 -5.50
N GLY A 21 12.28 -1.91 -4.52
CA GLY A 21 12.96 -3.19 -4.68
C GLY A 21 12.29 -4.32 -3.92
N TYR A 22 12.54 -5.55 -4.36
CA TYR A 22 12.00 -6.74 -3.71
C TYR A 22 12.64 -6.96 -2.34
N SER A 23 11.83 -7.25 -1.34
CA SER A 23 12.34 -7.64 -0.03
C SER A 23 13.16 -8.93 -0.15
N SER A 24 14.41 -8.91 0.31
CA SER A 24 15.25 -10.12 0.36
C SER A 24 14.87 -11.06 1.51
N SER A 25 14.13 -10.55 2.50
CA SER A 25 13.70 -11.27 3.70
C SER A 25 12.34 -11.94 3.54
N SER A 26 11.55 -11.57 2.53
CA SER A 26 10.29 -12.24 2.18
C SER A 26 9.95 -12.02 0.71
N LEU A 27 9.61 -13.10 0.00
CA LEU A 27 9.10 -13.01 -1.39
C LEU A 27 7.77 -12.24 -1.47
N ASP A 28 7.16 -11.96 -0.32
CA ASP A 28 5.87 -11.31 -0.16
C ASP A 28 5.98 -9.82 0.21
N GLY A 29 7.18 -9.22 0.06
CA GLY A 29 7.45 -7.85 0.47
C GLY A 29 8.13 -6.99 -0.59
N ILE A 30 7.85 -5.68 -0.52
CA ILE A 30 8.51 -4.64 -1.30
C ILE A 30 9.07 -3.59 -0.35
N PHE A 31 10.29 -3.12 -0.59
CA PHE A 31 10.81 -1.93 0.08
C PHE A 31 10.83 -0.77 -0.90
N VAL A 32 10.66 0.44 -0.37
CA VAL A 32 10.75 1.66 -1.14
C VAL A 32 11.78 2.58 -0.48
N ARG A 33 12.63 3.17 -1.31
CA ARG A 33 13.72 4.07 -0.92
C ARG A 33 13.55 5.45 -1.53
N ILE A 34 14.15 6.42 -0.86
CA ILE A 34 14.41 7.76 -1.41
C ILE A 34 15.91 8.00 -1.23
N GLY A 35 16.65 8.00 -2.34
CA GLY A 35 18.11 7.94 -2.30
C GLY A 35 18.59 6.70 -1.53
N GLU A 36 19.53 6.88 -0.60
CA GLU A 36 20.11 5.76 0.17
C GLU A 36 19.23 5.28 1.34
N LYS A 37 18.11 5.96 1.61
CA LYS A 37 17.26 5.66 2.78
C LYS A 37 16.09 4.77 2.39
N THR A 38 15.95 3.62 3.04
CA THR A 38 14.68 2.88 3.03
C THR A 38 13.66 3.63 3.84
N VAL A 39 12.57 4.00 3.18
CA VAL A 39 11.57 4.85 3.78
C VAL A 39 10.36 4.05 4.24
N PHE A 40 10.00 2.98 3.54
CA PHE A 40 9.05 1.99 4.04
C PHE A 40 9.26 0.62 3.44
N GLN A 41 8.68 -0.37 4.11
CA GLN A 41 8.49 -1.71 3.60
C GLN A 41 6.99 -2.00 3.57
N MET A 42 6.49 -2.60 2.50
CA MET A 42 5.14 -3.13 2.41
C MET A 42 5.22 -4.65 2.32
N GLU A 43 4.50 -5.31 3.22
CA GLU A 43 4.30 -6.75 3.27
C GLU A 43 2.89 -7.06 2.80
N LEU A 44 2.76 -8.02 1.89
CA LEU A 44 1.49 -8.48 1.36
C LEU A 44 1.15 -9.84 1.93
N THR A 45 -0.12 -10.03 2.27
CA THR A 45 -0.67 -11.31 2.67
C THR A 45 -1.90 -11.57 1.83
N GLU A 46 -1.90 -12.67 1.09
CA GLU A 46 -3.08 -13.16 0.39
C GLU A 46 -4.06 -13.70 1.43
N ILE A 47 -5.28 -13.18 1.43
CA ILE A 47 -6.32 -13.62 2.37
C ILE A 47 -7.19 -14.70 1.73
N GLY A 48 -7.61 -14.51 0.48
CA GLY A 48 -8.41 -15.47 -0.26
C GLY A 48 -9.30 -14.84 -1.33
N ASP A 49 -10.10 -15.65 -2.02
CA ASP A 49 -11.06 -15.19 -3.03
C ASP A 49 -12.23 -14.46 -2.37
N ILE A 50 -12.51 -13.24 -2.84
CA ILE A 50 -13.55 -12.35 -2.33
C ILE A 50 -14.96 -12.96 -2.43
N LYS A 51 -15.19 -13.90 -3.36
CA LYS A 51 -16.49 -14.57 -3.54
C LYS A 51 -16.74 -15.68 -2.52
N THR A 52 -15.70 -16.22 -1.92
CA THR A 52 -15.78 -17.31 -0.93
C THR A 52 -15.81 -16.82 0.51
N HIS A 53 -15.67 -15.51 0.67
CA HIS A 53 -15.50 -14.84 1.92
C HIS A 53 -16.60 -13.77 1.98
N ASP A 54 -17.63 -13.99 2.81
CA ASP A 54 -18.72 -13.03 3.13
C ASP A 54 -18.13 -11.80 3.84
N MET A 55 -17.26 -11.08 3.14
CA MET A 55 -16.34 -10.12 3.74
C MET A 55 -16.86 -8.71 3.77
N PHE A 56 -17.99 -8.41 3.13
CA PHE A 56 -18.69 -7.14 3.40
C PHE A 56 -19.04 -7.03 4.90
N ASP A 57 -19.38 -8.14 5.56
CA ASP A 57 -19.64 -8.18 6.99
C ASP A 57 -18.38 -8.01 7.85
N GLU A 58 -17.19 -8.38 7.37
CA GLU A 58 -15.93 -8.17 8.10
C GLU A 58 -15.30 -6.81 7.82
N PHE A 59 -15.43 -6.28 6.60
CA PHE A 59 -15.03 -4.92 6.24
C PHE A 59 -15.81 -3.86 7.03
N ASP A 60 -17.11 -4.07 7.25
CA ASP A 60 -17.94 -3.21 8.10
C ASP A 60 -17.62 -3.34 9.60
N LYS A 61 -17.02 -4.47 10.03
CA LYS A 61 -16.57 -4.70 11.41
C LYS A 61 -15.15 -4.18 11.67
N LEU A 62 -14.33 -4.06 10.64
CA LEU A 62 -13.03 -3.42 10.76
C LEU A 62 -13.28 -1.94 11.12
N PRO A 63 -12.57 -1.40 12.13
CA PRO A 63 -12.77 -0.01 12.52
C PRO A 63 -12.44 0.87 11.32
N THR A 64 -13.47 1.33 10.61
CA THR A 64 -13.33 2.35 9.60
C THR A 64 -12.86 3.58 10.35
N VAL A 65 -11.68 4.10 10.03
CA VAL A 65 -11.23 5.36 10.60
C VAL A 65 -12.14 6.47 10.04
N LYS A 66 -13.29 6.69 10.69
CA LYS A 66 -14.28 7.74 10.36
C LYS A 66 -13.82 9.13 10.83
N ASN A 67 -12.51 9.35 11.00
CA ASN A 67 -11.96 10.65 11.33
C ASN A 67 -11.18 11.22 10.15
N GLN A 68 -11.89 12.04 9.38
CA GLN A 68 -11.37 13.03 8.45
C GLN A 68 -10.48 14.03 9.21
N THR A 69 -9.18 13.75 9.40
CA THR A 69 -8.10 14.77 9.47
C THR A 69 -6.70 14.23 9.70
N THR A 70 -6.50 12.94 9.95
CA THR A 70 -5.15 12.36 10.00
C THR A 70 -4.81 11.78 8.63
N PHE A 71 -3.92 12.44 7.88
CA PHE A 71 -3.31 11.85 6.68
C PHE A 71 -2.45 10.66 7.13
N THR A 72 -3.03 9.47 7.22
CA THR A 72 -2.30 8.26 7.59
C THR A 72 -1.33 7.85 6.49
N PHE A 73 -0.21 7.29 6.88
CA PHE A 73 0.84 6.84 5.98
C PHE A 73 0.32 5.86 4.91
N ALA A 74 -0.44 4.84 5.32
CA ALA A 74 -1.11 3.91 4.42
C ALA A 74 -2.03 4.58 3.39
N LYS A 75 -2.75 5.64 3.76
CA LYS A 75 -3.62 6.37 2.83
C LYS A 75 -2.81 7.01 1.70
N ARG A 76 -1.64 7.58 1.99
CA ARG A 76 -0.79 8.21 0.96
C ARG A 76 -0.18 7.20 0.02
N VAL A 77 0.20 6.04 0.54
CA VAL A 77 0.66 4.94 -0.31
C VAL A 77 -0.47 4.49 -1.23
N MET A 78 -1.71 4.39 -0.73
CA MET A 78 -2.88 4.12 -1.58
C MET A 78 -3.14 5.21 -2.61
N GLU A 79 -3.04 6.49 -2.25
CA GLU A 79 -3.17 7.59 -3.21
C GLU A 79 -2.15 7.46 -4.34
N VAL A 80 -0.91 7.07 -4.05
CA VAL A 80 0.08 6.72 -5.08
C VAL A 80 -0.41 5.54 -5.92
N LEU A 81 -0.82 4.43 -5.30
CA LEU A 81 -1.30 3.27 -6.06
C LEU A 81 -2.52 3.58 -6.96
N ASP A 82 -3.43 4.43 -6.49
CA ASP A 82 -4.60 4.89 -7.25
C ASP A 82 -4.22 5.81 -8.40
N VAL A 83 -3.33 6.80 -8.16
CA VAL A 83 -2.80 7.73 -9.18
C VAL A 83 -2.12 6.96 -10.32
N PHE A 84 -1.48 5.83 -10.01
CA PHE A 84 -0.70 5.05 -10.96
C PHE A 84 -1.44 3.82 -11.55
N LYS A 85 -2.76 3.92 -11.78
CA LYS A 85 -3.58 3.14 -12.77
C LYS A 85 -4.70 2.24 -12.22
N GLY A 86 -5.50 2.66 -11.23
CA GLY A 86 -6.66 1.86 -10.82
C GLY A 86 -6.29 0.45 -10.34
N PHE A 87 -5.16 0.40 -9.62
CA PHE A 87 -4.47 -0.81 -9.19
C PHE A 87 -5.36 -1.76 -8.36
N ALA A 88 -6.26 -1.18 -7.57
CA ALA A 88 -7.26 -1.92 -6.81
C ALA A 88 -8.67 -1.49 -7.25
N THR A 89 -9.59 -2.45 -7.33
CA THR A 89 -11.02 -2.19 -7.60
C THR A 89 -11.77 -1.67 -6.36
N GLY A 90 -11.16 -1.83 -5.18
CA GLY A 90 -11.61 -1.28 -3.91
C GLY A 90 -10.55 -1.47 -2.83
N TYR A 91 -10.53 -0.58 -1.83
CA TYR A 91 -9.63 -0.68 -0.68
C TYR A 91 -10.25 -0.11 0.60
N THR A 92 -9.79 -0.62 1.74
CA THR A 92 -10.12 -0.06 3.06
C THR A 92 -8.85 0.07 3.89
N VAL A 93 -8.61 1.28 4.40
CA VAL A 93 -7.53 1.56 5.34
C VAL A 93 -8.04 1.29 6.76
N VAL A 94 -7.40 0.37 7.48
CA VAL A 94 -7.84 -0.09 8.81
C VAL A 94 -7.09 0.62 9.92
N ASN A 95 -5.81 0.93 9.72
CA ASN A 95 -5.00 1.72 10.65
C ASN A 95 -3.88 2.45 9.91
N MET A 96 -2.92 3.02 10.64
CA MET A 96 -1.83 3.80 10.05
C MET A 96 -0.93 3.00 9.10
N GLU A 97 -0.83 1.70 9.33
CA GLU A 97 0.09 0.78 8.65
C GLU A 97 -0.64 -0.23 7.75
N THR A 98 -1.92 -0.51 7.99
CA THR A 98 -2.60 -1.64 7.36
C THR A 98 -3.75 -1.17 6.47
N PHE A 99 -3.78 -1.70 5.25
CA PHE A 99 -4.93 -1.60 4.36
C PHE A 99 -5.25 -2.94 3.70
N PHE A 100 -6.49 -3.10 3.31
CA PHE A 100 -6.99 -4.23 2.54
C PHE A 100 -7.37 -3.75 1.16
N PHE A 101 -7.10 -4.54 0.13
CA PHE A 101 -7.45 -4.19 -1.24
C PHE A 101 -7.76 -5.42 -2.07
N GLU A 102 -8.66 -5.25 -3.04
CA GLU A 102 -8.98 -6.27 -4.01
C GLU A 102 -8.07 -6.15 -5.23
N TYR A 103 -7.52 -7.29 -5.66
CA TYR A 103 -6.78 -7.40 -6.91
C TYR A 103 -7.14 -8.73 -7.58
N GLU A 104 -7.61 -8.67 -8.83
CA GLU A 104 -8.02 -9.86 -9.61
C GLU A 104 -8.97 -10.81 -8.85
N THR A 105 -9.96 -10.28 -8.13
CA THR A 105 -10.92 -11.00 -7.27
C THR A 105 -10.33 -11.64 -6.00
N ILE A 106 -9.03 -11.48 -5.76
CA ILE A 106 -8.37 -11.92 -4.54
C ILE A 106 -8.25 -10.74 -3.58
N LEU A 107 -8.57 -10.98 -2.32
CA LEU A 107 -8.35 -10.04 -1.25
C LEU A 107 -6.93 -10.13 -0.72
N TYR A 108 -6.26 -8.98 -0.66
CA TYR A 108 -4.95 -8.83 -0.06
C TYR A 108 -4.99 -7.92 1.15
N LYS A 109 -4.23 -8.30 2.18
CA LYS A 109 -3.85 -7.43 3.27
C LYS A 109 -2.46 -6.89 2.99
N ALA A 110 -2.31 -5.59 2.94
CA ALA A 110 -1.02 -4.93 2.93
C ALA A 110 -0.74 -4.32 4.31
N LYS A 111 0.44 -4.64 4.84
CA LYS A 111 1.00 -3.97 6.01
C LYS A 111 2.21 -3.15 5.58
N ILE A 112 2.20 -1.87 5.90
CA ILE A 112 3.27 -0.94 5.61
C ILE A 112 3.98 -0.59 6.91
N ILE A 113 5.27 -0.88 6.94
CA ILE A 113 6.17 -0.55 8.04
C ILE A 113 6.91 0.72 7.62
N GLU A 114 6.60 1.84 8.26
CA GLU A 114 7.35 3.08 8.08
C GLU A 114 8.73 2.91 8.74
N LEU A 115 9.79 3.11 7.95
CA LEU A 115 11.18 2.92 8.39
C LEU A 115 11.95 4.24 8.47
N GLY A 116 11.41 5.32 7.89
CA GLY A 116 11.99 6.65 7.96
C GLY A 116 10.93 7.71 8.22
N GLU A 117 10.83 8.18 9.47
CA GLU A 117 9.91 9.26 9.85
C GLU A 117 10.15 10.52 8.98
N GLY A 118 9.05 11.12 8.51
CA GLY A 118 9.02 12.45 7.86
C GLY A 118 9.44 12.51 6.39
N THR A 119 10.29 11.60 5.92
CA THR A 119 10.90 11.70 4.58
C THR A 119 9.90 11.42 3.45
N ILE A 120 9.04 10.41 3.60
CA ILE A 120 7.97 10.15 2.60
C ILE A 120 6.89 11.20 2.68
N GLN A 121 6.56 11.65 3.89
CA GLN A 121 5.49 12.62 4.04
C GLN A 121 5.80 13.92 3.31
N GLU A 122 7.04 14.36 3.33
CA GLU A 122 7.51 15.52 2.58
C GLU A 122 7.62 15.21 1.09
N HIS A 123 8.27 14.11 0.73
CA HIS A 123 8.47 13.73 -0.69
C HIS A 123 7.14 13.50 -1.43
N MET A 124 6.17 12.81 -0.81
CA MET A 124 4.85 12.58 -1.40
C MET A 124 4.04 13.85 -1.53
N LYS A 125 4.19 14.82 -0.62
CA LYS A 125 3.55 16.14 -0.78
C LYS A 125 4.10 16.87 -2.00
N GLU A 126 5.37 16.68 -2.34
CA GLU A 126 5.98 17.28 -3.54
C GLU A 126 5.54 16.57 -4.81
N VAL A 127 5.44 15.23 -4.79
CA VAL A 127 4.97 14.43 -5.91
C VAL A 127 3.50 14.71 -6.24
N LEU A 128 2.61 14.73 -5.23
CA LEU A 128 1.16 14.92 -5.40
C LEU A 128 0.74 16.37 -5.72
N LYS A 129 1.66 17.33 -5.63
CA LYS A 129 1.40 18.75 -5.99
C LYS A 129 1.68 19.07 -7.46
N LYS A 130 2.26 18.13 -8.22
CA LYS A 130 2.52 18.27 -9.67
C LYS A 130 1.44 17.60 -10.48
#